data_AF-A0AAU6CQ87-F1
#
_entry.id   AF-A0AAU6CQ87-F1
#
_cell.length_a   1.000
_cell.length_b   1.000
_cell.length_c   1.000
_cell.angle_alpha   90.00
_cell.angle_beta   90.00
_cell.angle_gamma   90.00
#
_symmetry.space_group_name_H-M   'P 1'
#
loop_
_entity.id
_entity.type
_entity.pdbx_description
1 polymer ?
#
loop_
_entity_poly.entity_id
_entity_poly.type
_entity_poly.pdbx_seq_one_letter_code
_entity_poly.pdbx_strand_id
1 'polypeptide(L)'
;MSAQPVHQAAGSVAAIPKTIDAIAVALSGAKRMAFYAQVGQTDAADLEGVIERWWTDALLDQVPGREDQVSAALDGRGLVGLGDLAGRLGVPLAAE
;
A
#
# COMPACT_ATOMS: atom_id res chain seq x y z
N MET A 1 -3.60 34.60 -1.36
CA MET A 1 -3.59 33.15 -1.11
C MET A 1 -2.99 32.47 -2.33
N SER A 2 -1.85 31.81 -2.18
CA SER A 2 -1.18 31.06 -3.25
C SER A 2 -1.33 29.58 -2.96
N ALA A 3 -2.10 28.87 -3.78
CA ALA A 3 -2.13 27.41 -3.78
C ALA A 3 -0.83 26.93 -4.44
N GLN A 4 0.03 26.23 -3.68
CA GLN A 4 1.20 25.62 -4.30
C GLN A 4 0.78 24.42 -5.16
N PRO A 5 1.41 24.25 -6.33
CA PRO A 5 1.17 23.08 -7.17
C PRO A 5 1.70 21.84 -6.45
N VAL A 6 0.80 20.92 -6.11
CA VAL A 6 1.18 19.58 -5.65
C VAL A 6 1.93 18.88 -6.79
N HIS A 7 3.26 18.82 -6.69
CA HIS A 7 4.07 17.92 -7.49
C HIS A 7 3.65 16.49 -7.14
N GLN A 8 2.76 15.91 -7.94
CA GLN A 8 2.57 14.46 -7.93
C GLN A 8 3.84 13.86 -8.52
N ALA A 9 4.69 13.30 -7.66
CA ALA A 9 5.86 12.55 -8.11
C ALA A 9 5.39 11.44 -9.07
N ALA A 10 6.10 11.26 -10.18
CA ALA A 10 5.84 10.14 -11.08
C ALA A 10 5.96 8.83 -10.28
N GLY A 11 4.83 8.13 -10.07
CA GLY A 11 4.72 6.97 -9.19
C GLY A 11 3.92 7.18 -7.89
N SER A 12 3.35 8.37 -7.65
CA SER A 12 2.43 8.58 -6.53
C SER A 12 1.12 7.84 -6.76
N VAL A 13 0.84 6.85 -5.91
CA VAL A 13 -0.47 6.21 -5.80
C VAL A 13 -1.52 7.24 -5.37
N ALA A 14 -2.74 7.18 -5.90
CA ALA A 14 -3.80 8.08 -5.47
C ALA A 14 -4.17 7.76 -4.02
N ALA A 15 -4.23 8.80 -3.18
CA ALA A 15 -4.58 8.63 -1.78
C ALA A 15 -6.00 8.05 -1.65
N ILE A 16 -6.13 6.91 -0.97
CA ILE A 16 -7.42 6.33 -0.61
C ILE A 16 -7.75 6.81 0.81
N PRO A 17 -8.91 7.44 1.07
CA PRO A 17 -9.37 7.67 2.43
C PRO A 17 -9.52 6.35 3.21
N LYS A 18 -9.14 6.33 4.50
CA LYS A 18 -9.30 5.15 5.37
C LYS A 18 -10.76 4.98 5.85
N THR A 19 -11.70 4.90 4.91
CA THR A 19 -13.10 4.56 5.19
C THR A 19 -13.46 3.24 4.51
N ILE A 20 -14.40 2.50 5.09
CA ILE A 20 -14.83 1.20 4.54
C ILE A 20 -15.25 1.33 3.08
N ASP A 21 -16.04 2.36 2.74
CA ASP A 21 -16.53 2.54 1.38
C ASP A 21 -15.40 2.89 0.38
N ALA A 22 -14.50 3.80 0.74
CA ALA A 22 -13.41 4.20 -0.13
C ALA A 22 -12.44 3.03 -0.41
N ILE A 23 -12.15 2.22 0.60
CA ILE A 23 -11.33 1.00 0.45
C ILE A 23 -12.06 0.00 -0.46
N ALA A 24 -13.35 -0.24 -0.22
CA ALA A 24 -14.13 -1.17 -1.03
C ALA A 24 -14.17 -0.76 -2.52
N VAL A 25 -14.35 0.53 -2.82
CA VAL A 25 -14.36 1.05 -4.20
C VAL A 25 -13.00 0.81 -4.90
N ALA A 26 -11.89 0.99 -4.18
CA ALA A 26 -10.56 0.81 -4.72
C ALA A 26 -10.19 -0.66 -5.01
N LEU A 27 -10.84 -1.62 -4.34
CA LEU A 27 -10.57 -3.05 -4.53
C LEU A 27 -11.26 -3.63 -5.78
N SER A 28 -10.65 -4.67 -6.35
CA SER A 28 -11.26 -5.51 -7.38
C SER A 28 -12.53 -6.20 -6.86
N GLY A 29 -13.42 -6.66 -7.74
CA GLY A 29 -14.70 -7.25 -7.34
C GLY A 29 -14.57 -8.42 -6.35
N ALA A 30 -13.62 -9.34 -6.58
CA ALA A 30 -13.37 -10.46 -5.68
C ALA A 30 -12.82 -10.02 -4.32
N LYS A 31 -11.82 -9.12 -4.32
CA LYS A 31 -11.23 -8.57 -3.09
C LYS A 31 -12.23 -7.75 -2.29
N ARG A 32 -13.08 -6.95 -2.96
CA ARG A 32 -14.16 -6.18 -2.35
C ARG A 32 -15.12 -7.09 -1.57
N MET A 33 -15.49 -8.24 -2.14
CA MET A 33 -16.37 -9.16 -1.44
C MET A 33 -15.71 -9.81 -0.22
N ALA A 34 -14.44 -10.21 -0.35
CA ALA A 34 -13.67 -10.74 0.77
C ALA A 34 -13.50 -9.68 1.88
N PHE A 35 -13.26 -8.42 1.52
CA PHE A 35 -13.17 -7.31 2.45
C PHE A 35 -14.45 -7.12 3.26
N TYR A 36 -15.61 -7.00 2.58
CA TYR A 36 -16.89 -6.86 3.29
C TYR A 36 -17.19 -8.07 4.18
N ALA A 37 -16.90 -9.29 3.72
CA ALA A 37 -17.08 -10.50 4.52
C ALA A 37 -16.23 -10.46 5.79
N GLN A 38 -14.94 -10.10 5.67
CA GLN A 38 -14.05 -10.04 6.81
C GLN A 38 -14.47 -8.93 7.79
N VAL A 39 -14.80 -7.73 7.30
CA VAL A 39 -15.31 -6.63 8.14
C VAL A 39 -16.55 -7.06 8.91
N GLY A 40 -17.49 -7.75 8.26
CA GLY A 40 -18.73 -8.21 8.91
C GLY A 40 -18.55 -9.36 9.92
N GLN A 41 -17.42 -10.05 9.89
CA GLN A 41 -17.11 -11.19 10.78
C GLN A 41 -16.10 -10.85 11.88
N THR A 42 -15.46 -9.68 11.80
CA THR A 42 -14.40 -9.28 12.74
C THR A 42 -15.02 -8.61 13.96
N ASP A 43 -14.50 -8.91 15.14
CA ASP A 43 -14.88 -8.23 16.37
C ASP A 43 -14.52 -6.73 16.30
N ALA A 44 -15.29 -5.88 16.98
CA ALA A 44 -15.05 -4.44 16.98
C ALA A 44 -13.64 -4.07 17.48
N ALA A 45 -13.06 -4.84 18.41
CA ALA A 45 -11.71 -4.62 18.93
C ALA A 45 -10.62 -4.82 17.86
N ASP A 46 -10.84 -5.68 16.87
CA ASP A 46 -9.87 -6.04 15.84
C ASP A 46 -10.12 -5.33 14.49
N LEU A 47 -11.24 -4.61 14.37
CA LEU A 47 -11.70 -4.03 13.12
C LEU A 47 -10.71 -3.02 12.53
N GLU A 48 -10.06 -2.21 13.37
CA GLU A 48 -9.08 -1.21 12.92
C GLU A 48 -7.90 -1.87 12.19
N GLY A 49 -7.35 -2.96 12.72
CA GLY A 49 -6.26 -3.70 12.08
C GLY A 49 -6.68 -4.35 10.75
N VAL A 50 -7.92 -4.80 10.65
CA VAL A 50 -8.48 -5.29 9.37
C VAL A 50 -8.58 -4.16 8.36
N ILE A 51 -9.13 -3.01 8.74
CA ILE A 51 -9.25 -1.83 7.86
C ILE A 51 -7.87 -1.38 7.39
N GLU A 52 -6.87 -1.31 8.29
CA GLU A 52 -5.51 -0.90 7.94
C GLU A 52 -4.85 -1.84 6.94
N ARG A 53 -4.99 -3.16 7.13
CA ARG A 53 -4.43 -4.16 6.21
C ARG A 53 -5.06 -4.05 4.82
N TRP A 54 -6.38 -3.96 4.75
CA TRP A 54 -7.08 -3.84 3.46
C TRP A 54 -6.82 -2.52 2.76
N TRP A 55 -6.69 -1.42 3.51
CA TRP A 55 -6.27 -0.14 2.96
C TRP A 55 -4.87 -0.20 2.34
N THR A 56 -3.93 -0.86 3.03
CA THR A 56 -2.56 -1.04 2.53
C THR A 56 -2.55 -1.88 1.25
N ASP A 57 -3.31 -2.97 1.22
CA ASP A 57 -3.43 -3.82 0.02
C ASP A 57 -4.05 -3.02 -1.15
N ALA A 58 -5.09 -2.22 -0.90
CA ALA A 58 -5.71 -1.38 -1.92
C ALA A 58 -4.77 -0.28 -2.47
N LEU A 59 -3.89 0.28 -1.62
CA LEU A 59 -2.84 1.19 -2.10
C LEU A 59 -1.82 0.46 -2.98
N LEU A 60 -1.41 -0.74 -2.57
CA LEU A 60 -0.42 -1.52 -3.30
C LEU A 60 -0.97 -2.03 -4.64
N ASP A 61 -2.26 -2.34 -4.73
CA ASP A 61 -2.92 -2.74 -5.98
C ASP A 61 -2.87 -1.64 -7.06
N GLN A 62 -2.70 -0.37 -6.68
CA GLN A 62 -2.52 0.73 -7.62
C GLN A 62 -1.09 0.83 -8.18
N VAL A 63 -0.12 0.11 -7.61
CA VAL A 63 1.28 0.14 -8.08
C VAL A 63 1.41 -0.72 -9.34
N PRO A 64 1.73 -0.11 -10.51
CA PRO A 64 1.84 -0.87 -11.75
C PRO A 64 2.97 -1.91 -11.68
N GLY A 65 2.71 -3.12 -12.17
CA GLY A 65 3.68 -4.21 -12.18
C GLY A 65 4.02 -4.77 -10.80
N ARG A 66 3.22 -4.49 -9.76
CA ARG A 66 3.43 -5.03 -8.42
C ARG A 66 3.55 -6.55 -8.42
N GLU A 67 2.65 -7.25 -9.11
CA GLU A 67 2.64 -8.71 -9.12
C GLU A 67 3.94 -9.26 -9.70
N ASP A 68 4.43 -8.67 -10.80
CA ASP A 68 5.71 -9.03 -11.41
C ASP A 68 6.89 -8.72 -10.48
N GLN A 69 6.86 -7.57 -9.79
CA GLN A 69 7.90 -7.16 -8.83
C GLN A 69 7.94 -8.11 -7.62
N VAL A 70 6.77 -8.48 -7.08
CA VAL A 70 6.66 -9.43 -5.97
C VAL A 70 7.15 -10.81 -6.41
N SER A 71 6.74 -11.28 -7.59
CA SER A 71 7.19 -12.55 -8.13
C SER A 71 8.72 -12.56 -8.35
N ALA A 72 9.27 -11.48 -8.92
CA ALA A 72 10.71 -11.35 -9.11
C ALA A 72 11.45 -11.37 -7.76
N ALA A 73 10.94 -10.66 -6.75
CA ALA A 73 11.54 -10.63 -5.41
C ALA A 73 11.53 -12.01 -4.73
N LEU A 74 10.42 -12.76 -4.84
CA LEU A 74 10.32 -14.13 -4.33
C LEU A 74 11.31 -15.07 -5.03
N ASP A 75 11.61 -14.82 -6.30
CA ASP A 75 12.65 -15.53 -7.06
C ASP A 75 14.07 -15.01 -6.79
N GLY A 76 14.26 -14.07 -5.86
CA GLY A 76 15.56 -13.48 -5.54
C GLY A 76 16.08 -12.44 -6.54
N ARG A 77 15.23 -11.92 -7.43
CA ARG A 77 15.56 -10.94 -8.47
C ARG A 77 15.02 -9.55 -8.13
N GLY A 78 15.72 -8.51 -8.58
CA GLY A 78 15.29 -7.12 -8.38
C GLY A 78 15.34 -6.65 -6.92
N LEU A 79 16.00 -7.42 -6.04
CA LEU A 79 16.25 -7.05 -4.66
C LEU A 79 17.29 -5.93 -4.58
N VAL A 80 17.17 -5.09 -3.55
CA VAL A 80 18.14 -4.04 -3.22
C VAL A 80 18.58 -4.21 -1.78
N GLY A 81 19.87 -4.01 -1.50
CA GLY A 81 20.38 -4.01 -0.14
C GLY A 81 19.76 -2.87 0.66
N LEU A 82 19.40 -3.11 1.93
CA LEU A 82 18.76 -2.09 2.76
C LEU A 82 19.63 -0.82 2.91
N GLY A 83 20.95 -0.99 3.01
CA GLY A 83 21.92 0.10 3.00
C GLY A 83 21.88 0.93 1.71
N ASP A 84 21.84 0.28 0.56
CA ASP A 84 21.77 0.95 -0.74
C ASP A 84 20.44 1.69 -0.90
N LEU A 85 19.33 1.07 -0.47
CA LEU A 85 18.01 1.71 -0.50
C LEU A 85 17.97 2.95 0.40
N ALA A 86 18.50 2.85 1.62
CA ALA A 86 18.56 3.96 2.55
C ALA A 86 19.44 5.11 2.03
N GLY A 87 20.58 4.79 1.40
CA GLY A 87 21.41 5.76 0.69
C GLY A 87 20.65 6.47 -0.44
N ARG A 88 19.82 5.74 -1.20
CA ARG A 88 18.98 6.32 -2.27
C ARG A 88 17.86 7.21 -1.74
N LEU A 89 17.32 6.89 -0.57
CA LEU A 89 16.25 7.65 0.08
C LEU A 89 16.78 8.80 0.97
N GLY A 90 18.10 8.90 1.16
CA GLY A 90 18.70 9.88 2.07
C GLY A 90 18.38 9.63 3.54
N VAL A 91 18.01 8.39 3.90
CA VAL A 91 17.69 7.99 5.28
C VAL A 91 18.94 7.36 5.90
N PRO A 92 19.44 7.84 7.05
CA PRO A 92 20.54 7.18 7.72
C PRO A 92 20.06 5.87 8.35
N LEU A 93 20.63 4.74 7.94
CA LEU A 93 20.60 3.53 8.75
C LEU A 93 21.73 3.63 9.76
N ALA A 94 21.38 3.61 11.05
CA ALA A 94 22.38 3.50 12.10
C ALA A 94 23.17 2.19 11.88
N ALA A 95 24.48 2.30 11.68
CA ALA A 95 25.37 1.15 11.74
C ALA A 95 25.43 0.70 13.20
N GLU A 96 25.00 -0.52 13.48
CA GLU A 96 25.41 -1.25 14.70
C GLU A 96 26.89 -1.63 14.62
#